data_AF-A0A528FYZ2-F1
#
_entry.id   AF-A0A528FYZ2-F1
#
_cell.length_a   1.000
_cell.length_b   1.000
_cell.length_c   1.000
_cell.angle_alpha   90.00
_cell.angle_beta   90.00
_cell.angle_gamma   90.00
#
_symmetry.space_group_name_H-M   'P 1'
#
loop_
_entity.id
_entity.type
_entity.pdbx_description
1 polymer ?
#
loop_
_entity_poly.entity_id
_entity_poly.type
_entity_poly.pdbx_seq_one_letter_code
_entity_poly.pdbx_strand_id
1 'polypeptide(L)'
;FNTAFAKGRGAPTTQGQEQTSRNNAEAVCANMKRDGIEIFTIGFDLNDPTMTVTERDQAKSVLKNCSTADTSSLKHYYEAATGTELAAAFDEITGNIEKLTIKR
;
A
#
# COMPACT_ATOMS: atom_id res chain seq x y z
N PHE A 1 2.67 -8.32 -6.43
CA PHE A 1 2.43 -8.85 -5.07
C PHE A 1 3.69 -8.65 -4.24
N ASN A 2 3.61 -7.92 -3.13
CA ASN A 2 4.74 -7.74 -2.22
C ASN A 2 4.71 -8.84 -1.15
N THR A 3 5.65 -9.79 -1.21
CA THR A 3 5.77 -10.85 -0.21
C THR A 3 6.78 -10.53 0.90
N ALA A 4 7.40 -9.34 0.86
CA ALA A 4 8.40 -8.92 1.85
C ALA A 4 7.85 -8.95 3.29
N PHE A 5 6.54 -8.76 3.43
CA PHE A 5 5.84 -8.69 4.72
C PHE A 5 4.77 -9.79 4.88
N ALA A 6 4.74 -10.78 3.98
CA ALA A 6 3.67 -11.79 3.93
C ALA A 6 3.90 -13.00 4.86
N LYS A 7 4.95 -13.00 5.68
CA LYS A 7 5.27 -14.14 6.56
C LYS A 7 4.46 -14.10 7.85
N GLY A 8 3.99 -15.27 8.30
CA GLY A 8 3.44 -15.45 9.64
C GLY A 8 4.50 -15.20 10.73
N ARG A 9 4.07 -14.74 11.91
CA ARG A 9 4.93 -14.39 13.06
C ARG A 9 6.05 -15.43 13.27
N GLY A 10 7.32 -14.99 13.20
CA GLY A 10 8.50 -15.77 13.61
C GLY A 10 9.30 -16.48 12.51
N ALA A 11 8.97 -16.31 11.23
CA ALA A 11 9.72 -16.96 10.14
C ALA A 11 11.01 -16.20 9.77
N PRO A 12 12.17 -16.88 9.62
CA PRO A 12 13.45 -16.22 9.36
C PRO A 12 13.45 -15.51 8.01
N THR A 13 14.00 -14.31 7.95
CA THR A 13 14.14 -13.52 6.72
C THR A 13 15.59 -13.51 6.25
N THR A 14 15.78 -13.73 4.94
CA THR A 14 17.04 -13.41 4.28
C THR A 14 16.91 -11.97 3.79
N GLN A 15 17.65 -11.03 4.37
CA GLN A 15 17.55 -9.58 4.10
C GLN A 15 17.53 -9.23 2.60
N GLY A 16 18.19 -10.03 1.75
CA GLY A 16 18.16 -9.85 0.29
C GLY A 16 16.79 -10.11 -0.36
N GLN A 17 16.03 -11.10 0.11
CA GLN A 17 14.72 -11.45 -0.48
C GLN A 17 13.67 -10.35 -0.22
N GLU A 18 13.70 -9.72 0.95
CA GLU A 18 12.77 -8.63 1.26
C GLU A 18 13.01 -7.43 0.35
N GLN A 19 14.27 -7.00 0.21
CA GLN A 19 14.60 -5.87 -0.66
C GLN A 19 14.24 -6.16 -2.12
N THR A 20 14.53 -7.36 -2.62
CA THR A 20 14.12 -7.77 -3.97
C THR A 20 12.60 -7.75 -4.13
N SER A 21 11.85 -8.26 -3.15
CA SER A 21 10.38 -8.22 -3.18
C SER A 21 9.83 -6.80 -3.19
N ARG A 22 10.39 -5.90 -2.36
CA ARG A 22 10.00 -4.47 -2.34
C ARG A 22 10.27 -3.80 -3.70
N ASN A 23 11.47 -3.97 -4.24
CA ASN A 23 11.85 -3.42 -5.54
C ASN A 23 10.94 -3.93 -6.66
N ASN A 24 10.64 -5.24 -6.68
CA ASN A 24 9.75 -5.84 -7.66
C ASN A 24 8.33 -5.29 -7.54
N ALA A 25 7.82 -5.12 -6.32
CA ALA A 25 6.50 -4.53 -6.09
C ALA A 25 6.44 -3.10 -6.65
N GLU A 26 7.43 -2.26 -6.31
CA GLU A 26 7.49 -0.88 -6.81
C GLU A 26 7.64 -0.81 -8.33
N ALA A 27 8.42 -1.71 -8.95
CA ALA A 27 8.58 -1.78 -10.40
C ALA A 27 7.26 -2.12 -11.11
N VAL A 28 6.47 -3.06 -10.56
CA VAL A 28 5.14 -3.39 -11.09
C VAL A 28 4.22 -2.18 -10.98
N CYS A 29 4.19 -1.49 -9.83
CA CYS A 29 3.35 -0.32 -9.64
C CYS A 29 3.78 0.84 -10.57
N ALA A 30 5.08 1.01 -10.81
CA ALA A 30 5.58 2.02 -11.75
C ALA A 30 5.11 1.76 -13.19
N ASN A 31 5.08 0.49 -13.62
CA ASN A 31 4.56 0.13 -14.94
C ASN A 31 3.05 0.36 -15.01
N MET A 32 2.29 -0.06 -14.01
CA MET A 32 0.84 0.20 -13.92
C MET A 32 0.51 1.69 -14.02
N LYS A 33 1.24 2.54 -13.27
CA LYS A 33 1.07 3.99 -13.33
C LYS A 33 1.41 4.57 -14.71
N ARG A 34 2.43 4.02 -15.38
CA ARG A 34 2.80 4.42 -16.76
C ARG A 34 1.70 4.08 -17.76
N ASP A 35 0.99 2.98 -17.54
CA ASP A 35 -0.14 2.56 -18.36
C ASP A 35 -1.46 3.29 -18.00
N GLY A 36 -1.40 4.30 -17.12
CA GLY A 36 -2.56 5.09 -16.71
C GLY A 36 -3.48 4.37 -15.72
N ILE A 37 -3.03 3.27 -15.11
CA ILE A 37 -3.77 2.56 -14.07
C ILE A 37 -3.64 3.33 -12.76
N GLU A 38 -4.78 3.60 -12.14
CA GLU A 38 -4.86 4.29 -10.87
C GLU A 38 -4.77 3.30 -9.71
N ILE A 39 -3.84 3.54 -8.78
CA ILE A 39 -3.50 2.60 -7.72
C ILE A 39 -3.83 3.23 -6.37
N PHE A 40 -4.77 2.62 -5.66
CA PHE A 40 -5.06 2.89 -4.26
C PHE A 40 -4.40 1.82 -3.39
N THR A 41 -3.81 2.21 -2.27
CA THR A 41 -3.16 1.28 -1.34
C THR A 41 -3.64 1.53 0.08
N ILE A 42 -3.77 0.45 0.86
CA ILE A 42 -4.15 0.49 2.27
C ILE A 42 -3.10 -0.28 3.07
N GLY A 43 -2.40 0.40 3.97
CA GLY A 43 -1.56 -0.22 4.98
C GLY A 43 -2.39 -0.68 6.17
N PHE A 44 -2.59 -1.99 6.30
CA PHE A 44 -3.39 -2.56 7.38
C PHE A 44 -2.52 -3.06 8.54
N ASP A 45 -2.89 -2.69 9.76
CA ASP A 45 -2.26 -3.08 11.02
C ASP A 45 -0.74 -2.83 11.07
N LEU A 46 -0.29 -1.75 10.42
CA LEU A 46 1.12 -1.34 10.47
C LEU A 46 1.53 -0.81 11.85
N ASN A 47 0.58 -0.74 12.80
CA ASN A 47 0.82 -0.33 14.17
C ASN A 47 1.10 -1.47 15.15
N ASP A 48 1.10 -2.73 14.70
CA ASP A 48 1.40 -3.91 15.50
C ASP A 48 2.68 -3.71 16.34
N PRO A 49 2.62 -3.89 17.69
CA PRO A 49 3.77 -3.72 18.58
C PRO A 49 4.88 -4.75 18.36
N THR A 50 4.59 -5.86 17.66
CA THR A 50 5.57 -6.89 17.28
C THR A 50 6.32 -6.54 15.99
N MET A 51 5.89 -5.52 15.25
CA MET A 51 6.57 -5.00 14.06
C MET A 51 7.64 -4.01 14.47
N THR A 52 8.85 -4.17 13.94
CA THR A 52 9.92 -3.19 14.17
C THR A 52 9.61 -1.86 13.48
N VAL A 53 10.19 -0.77 13.98
CA VAL A 53 10.08 0.55 13.34
C VAL A 53 10.57 0.50 11.89
N THR A 54 11.66 -0.22 11.63
CA THR A 54 12.22 -0.37 10.28
C THR A 54 11.27 -1.09 9.33
N GLU A 55 10.68 -2.22 9.74
CA GLU A 55 9.71 -2.94 8.91
C GLU A 55 8.48 -2.09 8.62
N ARG A 56 8.00 -1.36 9.62
CA ARG A 56 6.87 -0.42 9.49
C ARG A 56 7.18 0.67 8.48
N ASP A 57 8.32 1.34 8.60
CA ASP A 57 8.70 2.43 7.71
C ASP A 57 8.91 1.92 6.27
N GLN A 58 9.50 0.74 6.11
CA GLN A 58 9.65 0.11 4.80
C GLN A 58 8.30 -0.27 4.18
N ALA A 59 7.37 -0.82 4.97
CA ALA A 59 6.03 -1.14 4.50
C ALA A 59 5.27 0.12 4.06
N LYS A 60 5.29 1.18 4.89
CA LYS A 60 4.70 2.48 4.55
C LYS A 60 5.32 3.07 3.29
N SER A 61 6.64 3.02 3.15
CA SER A 61 7.34 3.53 1.98
C SER A 61 6.90 2.80 0.71
N VAL A 62 6.87 1.46 0.71
CA VAL A 62 6.47 0.69 -0.48
C VAL A 62 5.02 0.98 -0.87
N LEU A 63 4.11 1.02 0.12
CA LEU A 63 2.70 1.30 -0.14
C LEU A 63 2.51 2.71 -0.73
N LYS A 64 3.13 3.73 -0.12
CA LYS A 64 3.08 5.10 -0.61
C LYS A 64 3.76 5.29 -1.98
N ASN A 65 4.85 4.58 -2.24
CA ASN A 65 5.53 4.63 -3.54
C ASN A 65 4.73 3.90 -4.63
N CYS A 66 3.98 2.87 -4.26
CA CYS A 66 3.14 2.11 -5.16
C CYS A 66 1.85 2.85 -5.53
N SER A 67 1.25 3.60 -4.60
CA SER A 67 0.04 4.38 -4.89
C SER A 67 0.26 5.42 -5.99
N THR A 68 -0.83 5.80 -6.64
CA THR A 68 -0.87 7.00 -7.47
C THR A 68 -0.58 8.23 -6.59
N ALA A 69 -0.03 9.29 -7.17
CA ALA A 69 0.21 10.52 -6.44
C ALA A 69 -1.13 11.17 -6.06
N ASP A 70 -1.25 11.54 -4.78
CA ASP A 70 -2.40 12.28 -4.29
C ASP A 70 -2.60 13.57 -5.11
N THR A 71 -3.85 13.98 -5.27
CA THR A 71 -4.23 15.29 -5.80
C THR A 71 -4.81 16.15 -4.68
N SER A 72 -5.11 17.42 -4.97
CA SER A 72 -5.81 18.29 -4.02
C SER A 72 -7.19 17.77 -3.57
N SER A 73 -7.75 16.78 -4.25
CA SER A 73 -9.11 16.28 -4.01
C SER A 73 -9.22 14.76 -3.84
N LEU A 74 -8.12 14.02 -4.03
CA LEU A 74 -8.10 12.56 -4.01
C LEU A 74 -6.85 12.08 -3.30
N LYS A 75 -7.06 11.19 -2.33
CA LYS A 75 -6.00 10.48 -1.62
C LYS A 75 -5.93 9.05 -2.16
N HIS A 76 -4.72 8.51 -2.30
CA HIS A 76 -4.47 7.18 -2.85
C HIS A 76 -3.76 6.25 -1.88
N TYR A 77 -3.22 6.80 -0.78
CA TYR A 77 -2.61 6.03 0.29
C TYR A 77 -3.40 6.14 1.59
N TYR A 78 -3.74 5.00 2.17
CA TYR A 78 -4.53 4.89 3.40
C TYR A 78 -3.79 4.04 4.43
N GLU A 79 -4.02 4.33 5.70
CA GLU A 79 -3.57 3.51 6.82
C GLU A 79 -4.79 3.15 7.66
N ALA A 80 -4.88 1.88 8.05
CA ALA A 80 -5.93 1.37 8.92
C ALA A 80 -5.31 0.41 9.93
N ALA A 81 -5.73 0.46 11.19
CA ALA A 81 -5.31 -0.46 12.24
C ALA A 81 -6.44 -1.42 12.65
N THR A 82 -7.70 -1.11 12.30
CA THR A 82 -8.86 -1.92 12.68
C THR A 82 -9.74 -2.28 11.48
N GLY A 83 -10.59 -3.30 11.63
CA GLY A 83 -11.56 -3.68 10.59
C GLY A 83 -12.51 -2.53 10.22
N THR A 84 -12.91 -1.71 11.19
CA THR A 84 -13.75 -0.54 10.96
C THR A 84 -13.03 0.53 10.14
N GLU A 85 -11.76 0.83 10.46
CA GLU A 85 -10.95 1.78 9.68
C GLU A 85 -10.65 1.24 8.27
N LEU A 86 -10.47 -0.07 8.13
CA LEU A 86 -10.29 -0.71 6.84
C LEU A 86 -11.55 -0.58 5.97
N ALA A 87 -12.73 -0.81 6.54
CA ALA A 87 -14.00 -0.59 5.85
C ALA A 87 -14.17 0.87 5.41
N ALA A 88 -13.89 1.82 6.31
CA ALA A 88 -13.95 3.24 5.99
C ALA A 88 -12.99 3.64 4.85
N ALA A 89 -11.78 3.07 4.82
CA ALA A 89 -10.84 3.29 3.72
C ALA A 89 -11.37 2.76 2.38
N PHE A 90 -12.01 1.59 2.37
CA PHE A 90 -12.67 1.06 1.16
C PHE A 90 -13.86 1.93 0.71
N ASP A 91 -14.66 2.42 1.64
CA ASP A 91 -15.78 3.33 1.33
C ASP A 91 -15.27 4.64 0.70
N GLU A 92 -14.19 5.22 1.24
CA GLU A 92 -13.58 6.43 0.67
C GLU A 92 -13.02 6.19 -0.74
N ILE A 93 -12.34 5.05 -0.95
CA ILE A 93 -11.84 4.66 -2.28
C ILE A 93 -13.00 4.52 -3.27
N THR A 94 -14.10 3.88 -2.85
CA THR A 94 -15.29 3.72 -3.70
C THR A 94 -15.84 5.09 -4.11
N GLY A 95 -16.03 6.01 -3.16
CA GLY A 95 -16.47 7.37 -3.46
C GLY A 95 -15.49 8.15 -4.36
N ASN A 96 -14.18 7.87 -4.27
CA ASN A 96 -13.17 8.47 -5.14
C ASN A 96 -13.22 7.90 -6.57
N ILE A 97 -13.44 6.60 -6.74
CA ILE A 97 -13.64 5.95 -8.04
C ILE A 97 -14.89 6.48 -8.74
N GLU A 98 -15.98 6.68 -8.00
CA GLU A 98 -17.21 7.28 -8.55
C GLU A 98 -16.94 8.70 -9.11
N LYS A 99 -16.21 9.54 -8.36
CA LYS A 99 -15.80 10.88 -8.84
C LYS A 99 -14.93 10.83 -10.09
N LEU A 100 -14.02 9.86 -10.18
CA LEU A 100 -13.15 9.67 -11.36
C LEU A 100 -13.96 9.26 -12.59
N THR A 101 -14.95 8.39 -12.40
CA THR A 101 -15.84 7.91 -13.47
C THR A 101 -16.69 9.04 -14.04
N ILE A 102 -17.13 10.00 -13.21
CA ILE A 102 -17.91 11.17 -13.67
C ILE A 102 -17.05 12.16 -14.47
N LYS A 103 -15.73 12.20 -14.25
CA LYS A 103 -14.81 13.15 -14.91
C LYS A 103 -14.25 12.68 -16.26
N ARG A 104 -14.53 11.44 -16.68
CA ARG A 104 -14.10 10.85 -17.97
C ARG A 104 -15.23 10.87 -18.98
#